data_AF-A0A1F6T6V1-F1
#
_entry.id   AF-A0A1F6T6V1-F1
#
_cell.length_a   1.000
_cell.length_b   1.000
_cell.length_c   1.000
_cell.angle_alpha   90.00
_cell.angle_beta   90.00
_cell.angle_gamma   90.00
#
_symmetry.space_group_name_H-M   'P 1'
#
loop_
_entity.id
_entity.type
_entity.pdbx_description
1 polymer ?
#
loop_
_entity_poly.entity_id
_entity_poly.type
_entity_poly.pdbx_seq_one_letter_code
_entity_poly.pdbx_strand_id
1 'polypeptide(L)'
;MSIFGSLILVGGVQASTGVDPEARLPYWEVRGNDVSIRFVQRLPDQTRGFFLARGFKPAQAGTIAQSCVFQSIFKNTSSPSGPATIQYNLREWSIHAGTQRRGMKTREDWKQEWQAGRVARPAQLAFEWALLPTRQQYGPGDYNWGMSVFNLKPGTQFDLDVVWYRNGHRQVARIKAIRCAADVTMEPTDP
;
A
#
# COMPACT_ATOMS: atom_id res chain seq x y z
N MET A 1 20.97 32.61 -26.08
CA MET A 1 21.27 32.34 -24.65
C MET A 1 20.08 31.61 -24.06
N SER A 2 20.14 30.29 -23.98
CA SER A 2 19.15 29.49 -23.24
C SER A 2 19.87 28.81 -22.09
N ILE A 3 19.42 29.16 -20.89
CA ILE A 3 19.98 28.77 -19.61
C ILE A 3 19.77 27.27 -19.43
N PHE A 4 20.87 26.51 -19.40
CA PHE A 4 20.87 25.15 -18.87
C PHE A 4 20.47 25.22 -17.39
N GLY A 5 19.26 24.77 -17.07
CA GLY A 5 18.87 24.53 -15.70
C GLY A 5 19.64 23.32 -15.17
N SER A 6 20.73 23.58 -14.43
CA SER A 6 21.44 22.56 -13.67
C SER A 6 20.50 21.99 -12.59
N LEU A 7 20.05 20.75 -12.80
CA LEU A 7 19.36 19.98 -11.79
C LEU A 7 20.42 19.26 -10.93
N ILE A 8 20.79 19.86 -9.80
CA ILE A 8 21.60 19.17 -8.79
C ILE A 8 20.64 18.30 -7.96
N LEU A 9 20.53 17.02 -8.32
CA LEU A 9 19.84 16.01 -7.51
C LEU A 9 20.74 15.59 -6.35
N VAL A 10 20.63 16.28 -5.22
CA VAL A 10 21.14 15.77 -3.94
C VAL A 10 20.00 15.00 -3.26
N GLY A 11 20.07 13.66 -3.27
CA GLY A 11 19.16 12.77 -2.51
C GLY A 11 18.24 11.90 -3.39
N GLY A 12 18.68 10.67 -3.68
CA GLY A 12 18.07 9.73 -4.63
C GLY A 12 16.79 9.03 -4.13
N VAL A 13 15.77 9.80 -3.80
CA VAL A 13 14.41 9.31 -3.53
C VAL A 13 13.42 10.14 -4.34
N GLN A 14 12.69 9.51 -5.26
CA GLN A 14 11.70 10.15 -6.12
C GLN A 14 10.33 9.53 -5.87
N ALA A 15 9.32 10.37 -5.67
CA ALA A 15 7.92 9.96 -5.65
C ALA A 15 7.27 10.27 -7.01
N SER A 16 6.51 9.32 -7.55
CA SER A 16 5.78 9.48 -8.81
C SER A 16 4.36 8.94 -8.71
N THR A 17 3.51 9.34 -9.65
CA THR A 17 2.13 8.87 -9.78
C THR A 17 1.77 8.74 -11.25
N GLY A 18 0.76 7.94 -11.57
CA GLY A 18 0.27 7.73 -12.92
C GLY A 18 -0.87 6.74 -12.96
N VAL A 19 -1.13 6.16 -14.12
CA VAL A 19 -2.13 5.09 -14.30
C VAL A 19 -1.40 3.77 -14.52
N ASP A 20 -1.80 2.75 -13.79
CA ASP A 20 -1.27 1.40 -13.95
C ASP A 20 -1.83 0.77 -15.24
N PRO A 21 -0.99 0.24 -16.14
CA PRO A 21 -1.44 -0.22 -17.45
C PRO A 21 -2.35 -1.45 -17.37
N GLU A 22 -2.14 -2.32 -16.38
CA GLU A 22 -2.93 -3.54 -16.19
C GLU A 22 -4.20 -3.25 -15.41
N ALA A 23 -4.09 -2.60 -14.25
CA ALA A 23 -5.25 -2.31 -13.42
C ALA A 23 -6.13 -1.20 -14.01
N ARG A 24 -5.58 -0.35 -14.90
CA ARG A 24 -6.23 0.86 -15.45
C ARG A 24 -6.67 1.83 -14.35
N LEU A 25 -5.97 1.79 -13.22
CA LEU A 25 -6.25 2.58 -12.02
C LEU A 25 -5.03 3.41 -11.61
N PRO A 26 -5.22 4.52 -10.88
CA PRO A 26 -4.11 5.32 -10.36
C PRO A 26 -3.10 4.52 -9.54
N TYR A 27 -1.83 4.90 -9.63
CA TYR A 27 -0.77 4.40 -8.73
C TYR A 27 0.04 5.54 -8.13
N TRP A 28 0.72 5.24 -7.03
CA TRP A 28 1.76 6.06 -6.44
C TRP A 28 2.99 5.20 -6.15
N GLU A 29 4.18 5.73 -6.39
CA GLU A 29 5.42 4.97 -6.24
C GLU A 29 6.51 5.83 -5.61
N VAL A 30 7.29 5.22 -4.71
CA VAL A 30 8.57 5.74 -4.26
C VAL A 30 9.66 4.88 -4.86
N ARG A 31 10.62 5.52 -5.54
CA ARG A 31 11.88 4.91 -5.96
C ARG A 31 13.03 5.53 -5.19
N GLY A 32 13.68 4.71 -4.37
CA GLY A 32 14.99 5.03 -3.79
C GLY A 32 16.10 4.38 -4.60
N ASN A 33 17.35 4.57 -4.18
CA ASN A 33 18.53 3.97 -4.85
C ASN A 33 18.41 2.45 -5.06
N ASP A 34 17.84 1.71 -4.10
CA ASP A 34 17.77 0.25 -4.10
C ASP A 34 16.38 -0.29 -3.73
N VAL A 35 15.34 0.55 -3.82
CA VAL A 35 13.98 0.16 -3.47
C VAL A 35 12.95 0.76 -4.42
N SER A 36 11.93 -0.02 -4.76
CA SER A 36 10.67 0.47 -5.31
C SER A 36 9.53 0.05 -4.38
N ILE A 37 8.71 1.03 -3.99
CA ILE A 37 7.51 0.83 -3.16
C ILE A 37 6.34 1.44 -3.94
N ARG A 38 5.46 0.58 -4.46
CA ARG A 38 4.35 0.99 -5.34
C ARG A 38 3.00 0.63 -4.72
N PHE A 39 2.06 1.55 -4.83
CA PHE A 39 0.67 1.41 -4.40
C PHE A 39 -0.23 1.61 -5.61
N VAL A 40 -0.81 0.54 -6.13
CA VAL A 40 -1.84 0.60 -7.17
C VAL A 40 -3.20 0.65 -6.49
N GLN A 41 -4.03 1.60 -6.88
CA GLN A 41 -5.36 1.78 -6.32
C GLN A 41 -6.21 0.53 -6.53
N ARG A 42 -7.05 0.21 -5.53
CA ARG A 42 -8.04 -0.85 -5.63
C ARG A 42 -9.42 -0.30 -5.32
N LEU A 43 -10.41 -0.68 -6.12
CA LEU A 43 -11.78 -0.20 -5.92
C LEU A 43 -12.46 -0.90 -4.73
N PRO A 44 -13.40 -0.23 -4.04
CA PRO A 44 -14.21 -0.86 -2.98
C PRO A 44 -14.95 -2.12 -3.45
N ASP A 45 -15.54 -2.11 -4.65
CA ASP A 45 -16.22 -3.30 -5.20
C ASP A 45 -15.27 -4.46 -5.50
N GLN A 46 -14.11 -4.18 -6.10
CA GLN A 46 -13.07 -5.20 -6.29
C GLN A 46 -12.62 -5.80 -4.96
N THR A 47 -12.57 -4.98 -3.91
CA THR A 47 -12.22 -5.42 -2.55
C THR A 47 -13.33 -6.27 -1.95
N ARG A 48 -14.60 -5.85 -2.04
CA ARG A 48 -15.76 -6.63 -1.59
C ARG A 48 -15.79 -8.01 -2.25
N GLY A 49 -15.77 -8.05 -3.58
CA GLY A 49 -15.85 -9.31 -4.34
C GLY A 49 -14.75 -10.29 -3.97
N PHE A 50 -13.52 -9.80 -3.81
CA PHE A 50 -12.38 -10.64 -3.43
C PHE A 50 -12.52 -11.30 -2.07
N PHE A 51 -13.04 -10.59 -1.07
CA PHE A 51 -13.19 -11.13 0.29
C PHE A 51 -14.48 -11.94 0.46
N LEU A 52 -15.55 -11.61 -0.25
CA LEU A 52 -16.73 -12.47 -0.37
C LEU A 52 -16.34 -13.86 -0.89
N ALA A 53 -15.53 -13.91 -1.96
CA ALA A 53 -14.99 -15.16 -2.51
C ALA A 53 -14.06 -15.93 -1.56
N ARG A 54 -13.69 -15.35 -0.41
CA ARG A 54 -12.85 -15.96 0.64
C ARG A 54 -13.61 -16.26 1.92
N GLY A 55 -14.95 -16.28 1.85
CA GLY A 55 -15.82 -16.68 2.95
C GLY A 55 -16.13 -15.59 3.97
N PHE A 56 -15.84 -14.32 3.65
CA PHE A 56 -16.38 -13.20 4.43
C PHE A 56 -17.86 -13.01 4.12
N LYS A 57 -18.65 -12.68 5.14
CA LYS A 57 -20.05 -12.25 4.95
C LYS A 57 -20.10 -10.85 4.32
N PRO A 58 -21.20 -10.46 3.65
CA PRO A 58 -21.34 -9.15 3.01
C PRO A 58 -20.98 -7.96 3.90
N ALA A 59 -21.46 -7.93 5.14
CA ALA A 59 -21.13 -6.87 6.09
C ALA A 59 -19.62 -6.80 6.41
N GLN A 60 -18.95 -7.96 6.54
CA GLN A 60 -17.53 -8.02 6.88
C GLN A 60 -16.66 -7.63 5.68
N ALA A 61 -17.01 -8.09 4.47
CA ALA A 61 -16.37 -7.66 3.24
C ALA A 61 -16.57 -6.15 3.00
N GLY A 62 -17.76 -5.63 3.35
CA GLY A 62 -18.08 -4.22 3.38
C GLY A 62 -17.14 -3.42 4.29
N THR A 63 -16.91 -3.88 5.52
CA THR A 63 -15.94 -3.26 6.45
C THR A 63 -14.57 -3.10 5.80
N ILE A 64 -14.06 -4.12 5.11
CA ILE A 64 -12.75 -4.06 4.47
C ILE A 64 -12.75 -3.05 3.31
N ALA A 65 -13.78 -3.08 2.47
CA ALA A 65 -13.90 -2.18 1.31
C ALA A 65 -14.06 -0.70 1.71
N GLN A 66 -14.62 -0.44 2.88
CA GLN A 66 -14.70 0.91 3.47
C GLN A 66 -13.39 1.38 4.12
N SER A 67 -12.36 0.53 4.18
CA SER A 67 -11.10 0.83 4.86
C SER A 67 -9.95 1.24 3.94
N CYS A 68 -10.24 1.68 2.71
CA CYS A 68 -9.26 2.15 1.71
C CYS A 68 -8.08 1.18 1.51
N VAL A 69 -8.19 0.36 0.46
CA VAL A 69 -7.24 -0.71 0.17
C VAL A 69 -6.42 -0.36 -1.06
N PHE A 70 -5.13 -0.63 -1.00
CA PHE A 70 -4.24 -0.57 -2.16
C PHE A 70 -3.62 -1.93 -2.41
N GLN A 71 -3.31 -2.18 -3.67
CA GLN A 71 -2.38 -3.22 -4.03
C GLN A 71 -0.95 -2.70 -3.84
N SER A 72 -0.19 -3.28 -2.92
CA SER A 72 1.17 -2.87 -2.62
C SER A 72 2.19 -3.84 -3.17
N ILE A 73 3.21 -3.28 -3.84
CA ILE A 73 4.38 -3.99 -4.32
C ILE A 73 5.60 -3.36 -3.65
N PHE A 74 6.42 -4.21 -3.03
CA PHE A 74 7.68 -3.80 -2.43
C PHE A 74 8.79 -4.61 -3.10
N LYS A 75 9.78 -3.95 -3.69
CA LYS A 75 10.87 -4.59 -4.43
C LYS A 75 12.22 -4.04 -3.99
N ASN A 76 13.16 -4.94 -3.71
CA ASN A 76 14.58 -4.60 -3.62
C ASN A 76 15.15 -4.52 -5.04
N THR A 77 15.60 -3.33 -5.43
CA THR A 77 16.15 -3.06 -6.76
C THR A 77 17.68 -2.99 -6.77
N SER A 78 18.34 -3.37 -5.67
CA SER A 78 19.80 -3.42 -5.62
C SER A 78 20.37 -4.43 -6.62
N SER A 79 21.49 -4.06 -7.23
CA SER A 79 22.23 -4.94 -8.13
C SER A 79 22.97 -6.02 -7.34
N PRO A 80 23.12 -7.25 -7.88
CA PRO A 80 24.02 -8.24 -7.32
C PRO A 80 25.47 -7.76 -7.14
N SER A 81 25.93 -6.79 -7.95
CA SER A 81 27.27 -6.20 -7.86
C SER A 81 27.41 -5.10 -6.78
N GLY A 82 26.30 -4.67 -6.19
CA GLY A 82 26.26 -3.70 -5.09
C GLY A 82 25.09 -4.02 -4.17
N PRO A 83 25.07 -5.21 -3.54
CA PRO A 83 23.89 -5.73 -2.88
C PRO A 83 23.56 -4.88 -1.65
N ALA A 84 22.28 -4.56 -1.51
CA ALA A 84 21.76 -3.94 -0.30
C ALA A 84 20.66 -4.83 0.26
N THR A 85 20.67 -5.04 1.57
CA THR A 85 19.54 -5.60 2.29
C THR A 85 18.54 -4.49 2.56
N ILE A 86 17.28 -4.71 2.17
CA ILE A 86 16.18 -3.78 2.44
C ILE A 86 15.25 -4.39 3.47
N GLN A 87 14.86 -3.61 4.47
CA GLN A 87 13.92 -4.02 5.51
C GLN A 87 12.85 -2.95 5.69
N TYR A 88 11.66 -3.35 6.12
CA TYR A 88 10.65 -2.40 6.57
C TYR A 88 9.85 -2.95 7.76
N ASN A 89 9.19 -2.03 8.46
CA ASN A 89 8.14 -2.31 9.44
C ASN A 89 6.98 -1.34 9.20
N LEU A 90 5.80 -1.85 8.82
CA LEU A 90 4.62 -1.02 8.51
C LEU A 90 4.16 -0.18 9.70
N ARG A 91 4.50 -0.57 10.93
CA ARG A 91 4.18 0.22 12.14
C ARG A 91 4.98 1.52 12.23
N GLU A 92 6.04 1.69 11.44
CA GLU A 92 6.81 2.94 11.36
C GLU A 92 6.27 3.90 10.30
N TRP A 93 5.33 3.46 9.48
CA TRP A 93 4.71 4.29 8.46
C TRP A 93 3.60 5.14 9.07
N SER A 94 3.41 6.35 8.55
CA SER A 94 2.36 7.24 9.04
C SER A 94 1.56 7.89 7.93
N ILE A 95 0.25 7.85 8.13
CA ILE A 95 -0.78 8.43 7.27
C ILE A 95 -1.14 9.80 7.82
N HIS A 96 -1.15 10.81 6.96
CA HIS A 96 -1.54 12.19 7.27
C HIS A 96 -2.81 12.54 6.49
N ALA A 97 -3.95 12.57 7.16
CA ALA A 97 -5.25 12.88 6.56
C ALA A 97 -5.91 14.03 7.33
N GLY A 98 -6.02 15.21 6.70
CA GLY A 98 -6.44 16.43 7.39
C GLY A 98 -5.46 16.80 8.51
N THR A 99 -5.98 17.06 9.71
CA THR A 99 -5.17 17.36 10.91
C THR A 99 -4.69 16.11 11.66
N GLN A 100 -5.11 14.92 11.22
CA GLN A 100 -4.82 13.68 11.93
C GLN A 100 -3.63 12.95 11.33
N ARG A 101 -2.72 12.52 12.22
CA ARG A 101 -1.66 11.56 11.92
C ARG A 101 -1.97 10.22 12.57
N ARG A 102 -1.92 9.13 11.81
CA ARG A 102 -2.17 7.76 12.32
C ARG A 102 -1.19 6.76 11.73
N GLY A 103 -0.95 5.66 12.44
CA GLY A 103 -0.16 4.54 11.93
C GLY A 103 -0.94 3.69 10.92
N MET A 104 -0.22 2.85 10.17
CA MET A 104 -0.85 1.81 9.35
C MET A 104 -1.55 0.79 10.26
N LYS A 105 -2.73 0.32 9.83
CA LYS A 105 -3.39 -0.82 10.46
C LYS A 105 -2.80 -2.11 9.88
N THR A 106 -2.23 -2.95 10.74
CA THR A 106 -1.47 -4.14 10.31
C THR A 106 -2.33 -5.41 10.31
N ARG A 107 -1.77 -6.52 9.82
CA ARG A 107 -2.44 -7.84 9.86
C ARG A 107 -2.78 -8.29 11.28
N GLU A 108 -1.94 -7.95 12.26
CA GLU A 108 -2.18 -8.32 13.66
C GLU A 108 -3.33 -7.52 14.25
N ASP A 109 -3.45 -6.24 13.90
CA ASP A 109 -4.55 -5.38 14.34
C ASP A 109 -5.89 -5.90 13.76
N TRP A 110 -5.92 -6.24 12.48
CA TRP A 110 -7.08 -6.86 11.84
C TRP A 110 -7.44 -8.24 12.42
N LYS A 111 -6.43 -9.07 12.73
CA LYS A 111 -6.66 -10.39 13.35
C LYS A 111 -7.42 -10.26 14.66
N GLN A 112 -7.07 -9.28 15.50
CA GLN A 112 -7.78 -9.01 16.75
C GLN A 112 -9.25 -8.64 16.50
N GLU A 113 -9.52 -7.75 15.55
CA GLU A 113 -10.88 -7.36 15.18
C GLU A 113 -11.71 -8.54 14.63
N TRP A 114 -11.11 -9.38 13.80
CA TRP A 114 -11.77 -10.57 13.26
C TRP A 114 -12.07 -11.63 14.31
N GLN A 115 -11.18 -11.80 15.29
CA GLN A 115 -11.44 -12.68 16.42
C GLN A 115 -12.57 -12.15 17.30
N ALA A 116 -12.55 -10.85 17.64
CA ALA A 116 -13.61 -10.20 18.40
C ALA A 116 -14.97 -10.28 17.67
N GLY A 117 -14.97 -10.09 16.35
CA GLY A 117 -16.14 -10.20 15.48
C GLY A 117 -16.54 -11.63 15.11
N ARG A 118 -15.87 -12.66 15.66
CA ARG A 118 -16.13 -14.09 15.40
C ARG A 118 -16.18 -14.44 13.91
N VAL A 119 -15.31 -13.84 13.10
CA VAL A 119 -15.14 -14.17 11.68
C VAL A 119 -14.66 -15.62 11.56
N ALA A 120 -15.12 -16.36 10.55
CA ALA A 120 -14.73 -17.75 10.33
C ALA A 120 -13.19 -17.87 10.16
N ARG A 121 -12.58 -18.85 10.83
CA ARG A 121 -11.11 -19.02 10.85
C ARG A 121 -10.47 -19.09 9.44
N PRO A 122 -11.05 -19.81 8.45
CA PRO A 122 -10.51 -19.81 7.09
C PRO A 122 -10.49 -18.42 6.45
N ALA A 123 -11.54 -17.61 6.66
CA ALA A 123 -11.62 -16.25 6.13
C ALA A 123 -10.56 -15.34 6.78
N GLN A 124 -10.32 -15.48 8.10
CA GLN A 124 -9.24 -14.76 8.79
C GLN A 124 -7.87 -15.06 8.16
N LEU A 125 -7.58 -16.34 7.90
CA LEU A 125 -6.32 -16.76 7.31
C LEU A 125 -6.16 -16.24 5.88
N ALA A 126 -7.22 -16.32 5.07
CA ALA A 126 -7.23 -15.79 3.71
C ALA A 126 -6.99 -14.27 3.69
N PHE A 127 -7.50 -13.54 4.68
CA PHE A 127 -7.23 -12.11 4.84
C PHE A 127 -5.79 -11.83 5.24
N GLU A 128 -5.27 -12.54 6.25
CA GLU A 128 -3.88 -12.41 6.69
C GLU A 128 -2.88 -12.63 5.54
N TRP A 129 -3.12 -13.63 4.70
CA TRP A 129 -2.28 -13.95 3.54
C TRP A 129 -2.46 -12.99 2.37
N ALA A 130 -3.60 -12.31 2.27
CA ALA A 130 -3.81 -11.28 1.25
C ALA A 130 -3.09 -9.97 1.58
N LEU A 131 -2.75 -9.71 2.85
CA LEU A 131 -2.10 -8.48 3.28
C LEU A 131 -0.58 -8.54 3.14
N LEU A 132 0.03 -7.38 2.87
CA LEU A 132 1.48 -7.20 2.95
C LEU A 132 1.97 -7.52 4.39
N PRO A 133 3.12 -8.20 4.57
CA PRO A 133 3.71 -8.45 5.88
C PRO A 133 3.91 -7.19 6.69
N THR A 134 3.66 -7.25 8.00
CA THR A 134 3.94 -6.11 8.90
C THR A 134 5.43 -5.81 8.95
N ARG A 135 6.27 -6.84 8.90
CA ARG A 135 7.74 -6.73 8.86
C ARG A 135 8.25 -7.65 7.78
N GLN A 136 9.27 -7.21 7.04
CA GLN A 136 9.92 -8.04 6.04
C GLN A 136 11.35 -7.57 5.80
N GLN A 137 12.20 -8.52 5.42
CA GLN A 137 13.55 -8.31 4.90
C GLN A 137 13.63 -8.88 3.49
N TYR A 138 14.34 -8.17 2.61
CA TYR A 138 14.56 -8.54 1.21
C TYR A 138 16.05 -8.50 0.89
N GLY A 139 16.55 -9.59 0.30
CA GLY A 139 17.81 -9.60 -0.43
C GLY A 139 17.68 -8.97 -1.82
N PRO A 140 18.79 -8.84 -2.56
CA PRO A 140 18.79 -8.28 -3.91
C PRO A 140 17.82 -9.01 -4.85
N GLY A 141 16.96 -8.26 -5.54
CA GLY A 141 15.99 -8.79 -6.49
C GLY A 141 14.71 -9.35 -5.87
N ASP A 142 14.68 -9.59 -4.55
CA ASP A 142 13.47 -10.05 -3.88
C ASP A 142 12.35 -9.00 -3.99
N TYR A 143 11.12 -9.49 -4.08
CA TYR A 143 9.93 -8.67 -4.04
C TYR A 143 8.80 -9.39 -3.32
N ASN A 144 7.83 -8.62 -2.84
CA ASN A 144 6.56 -9.14 -2.40
C ASN A 144 5.41 -8.25 -2.88
N TRP A 145 4.26 -8.87 -3.00
CA TRP A 145 3.00 -8.25 -3.32
C TRP A 145 2.01 -8.63 -2.20
N GLY A 146 1.42 -7.64 -1.57
CA GLY A 146 0.23 -7.83 -0.73
C GLY A 146 -0.66 -6.60 -0.74
N MET A 147 -1.83 -6.67 -0.12
CA MET A 147 -2.70 -5.52 0.08
C MET A 147 -2.25 -4.72 1.30
N SER A 148 -2.35 -3.41 1.23
CA SER A 148 -2.25 -2.52 2.39
C SER A 148 -3.60 -1.86 2.66
N VAL A 149 -3.95 -1.72 3.95
CA VAL A 149 -5.23 -1.17 4.37
C VAL A 149 -4.97 0.08 5.21
N PHE A 150 -5.40 1.23 4.70
CA PHE A 150 -5.10 2.54 5.29
C PHE A 150 -6.11 2.94 6.37
N ASN A 151 -7.23 2.22 6.45
CA ASN A 151 -8.31 2.48 7.39
C ASN A 151 -8.83 3.93 7.31
N LEU A 152 -8.93 4.43 6.08
CA LEU A 152 -9.55 5.70 5.72
C LEU A 152 -10.83 5.43 4.94
N LYS A 153 -11.78 6.36 5.01
CA LYS A 153 -13.01 6.27 4.22
C LYS A 153 -12.72 6.36 2.71
N PRO A 154 -13.53 5.75 1.84
CA PRO A 154 -13.45 5.95 0.40
C PRO A 154 -13.41 7.43 0.00
N GLY A 155 -12.69 7.76 -1.08
CA GLY A 155 -12.53 9.13 -1.58
C GLY A 155 -11.58 10.04 -0.79
N THR A 156 -11.16 9.65 0.41
CA THR A 156 -10.24 10.43 1.25
C THR A 156 -8.91 10.70 0.55
N GLN A 157 -8.42 11.94 0.61
CA GLN A 157 -7.06 12.30 0.21
C GLN A 157 -6.14 12.34 1.45
N PHE A 158 -4.91 11.86 1.30
CA PHE A 158 -3.91 11.79 2.37
C PHE A 158 -2.47 11.83 1.84
N ASP A 159 -1.53 12.13 2.73
CA ASP A 159 -0.10 11.93 2.50
C ASP A 159 0.39 10.70 3.28
N LEU A 160 1.42 10.02 2.78
CA LEU A 160 2.00 8.83 3.39
C LEU A 160 3.50 9.00 3.60
N ASP A 161 3.95 8.83 4.84
CA ASP A 161 5.36 8.58 5.14
C ASP A 161 5.64 7.09 5.07
N VAL A 162 6.53 6.70 4.15
CA VAL A 162 7.07 5.35 4.07
C VAL A 162 8.47 5.33 4.67
N VAL A 163 8.73 4.31 5.50
CA VAL A 163 10.00 4.10 6.19
C VAL A 163 10.55 2.75 5.81
N TRP A 164 11.82 2.71 5.46
CA TRP A 164 12.55 1.46 5.23
C TRP A 164 13.99 1.61 5.71
N TYR A 165 14.70 0.50 5.84
CA TYR A 165 16.10 0.47 6.23
C TYR A 165 16.89 -0.15 5.08
N ARG A 166 18.00 0.49 4.71
CA ARG A 166 18.97 0.02 3.72
C ARG A 166 20.27 -0.30 4.44
N ASN A 167 20.66 -1.58 4.49
CA ASN A 167 21.83 -2.03 5.26
C ASN A 167 21.81 -1.50 6.71
N GLY A 168 20.62 -1.49 7.35
CA GLY A 168 20.43 -0.97 8.70
C GLY A 168 20.30 0.56 8.81
N HIS A 169 20.52 1.32 7.72
CA HIS A 169 20.36 2.77 7.73
C HIS A 169 18.93 3.18 7.37
N ARG A 170 18.28 3.89 8.29
CA ARG A 170 16.90 4.36 8.12
C ARG A 170 16.79 5.35 6.95
N GLN A 171 15.79 5.10 6.11
CA GLN A 171 15.39 5.94 4.98
C GLN A 171 13.93 6.34 5.17
N VAL A 172 13.55 7.50 4.65
CA VAL A 172 12.17 7.97 4.69
C VAL A 172 11.82 8.67 3.39
N ALA A 173 10.58 8.51 2.95
CA ALA A 173 10.01 9.27 1.86
C ALA A 173 8.58 9.67 2.19
N ARG A 174 8.14 10.83 1.69
CA ARG A 174 6.74 11.23 1.73
C ARG A 174 6.15 11.17 0.33
N ILE A 175 5.05 10.44 0.21
CA ILE A 175 4.17 10.48 -0.96
C ILE A 175 3.04 11.45 -0.63
N LYS A 176 2.84 12.46 -1.48
CA LYS A 176 1.80 13.46 -1.28
C LYS A 176 0.56 13.16 -2.11
N ALA A 177 -0.59 13.62 -1.63
CA ALA A 177 -1.87 13.64 -2.35
C ALA A 177 -2.29 12.26 -2.90
N ILE A 178 -2.10 11.20 -2.11
CA ILE A 178 -2.72 9.90 -2.39
C ILE A 178 -4.23 10.04 -2.21
N ARG A 179 -5.01 9.38 -3.08
CA ARG A 179 -6.47 9.37 -2.99
C ARG A 179 -6.99 7.93 -2.89
N CYS A 180 -7.77 7.66 -1.86
CA CYS A 180 -8.58 6.45 -1.77
C CYS A 180 -9.62 6.43 -2.90
N ALA A 181 -9.85 5.27 -3.52
CA ALA A 181 -10.94 5.13 -4.48
C ALA A 181 -12.27 5.53 -3.82
N ALA A 182 -13.14 6.21 -4.57
CA ALA A 182 -14.51 6.44 -4.12
C ALA A 182 -15.28 5.12 -4.12
N ASP A 183 -16.26 5.01 -3.24
CA ASP A 183 -17.19 3.90 -3.29
C ASP A 183 -18.40 4.33 -4.11
N VAL A 184 -18.37 3.97 -5.39
CA VAL A 184 -19.44 4.25 -6.34
C VAL A 184 -20.05 2.92 -6.76
N THR A 185 -21.30 2.69 -6.36
CA THR A 185 -22.08 1.62 -6.94
C THR A 185 -22.44 2.06 -8.36
N MET A 186 -21.76 1.52 -9.36
CA MET A 186 -22.24 1.65 -10.73
C MET A 186 -23.37 0.63 -10.90
N GLU A 187 -24.59 1.10 -11.14
CA GLU A 187 -25.61 0.21 -11.66
C GLU A 187 -25.10 -0.39 -12.98
N PRO A 188 -25.31 -1.68 -13.25
CA PRO A 188 -25.02 -2.24 -14.56
C PRO A 188 -25.76 -1.40 -15.59
N THR A 189 -25.02 -0.73 -16.48
CA THR A 189 -25.65 -0.19 -17.69
C THR A 189 -26.16 -1.39 -18.46
N ASP A 190 -27.47 -1.43 -18.72
CA ASP A 190 -28.09 -2.46 -19.54
C ASP A 190 -27.28 -2.65 -20.85
N PRO A 191 -27.06 -3.90 -21.28
CA PRO A 191 -26.23 -4.24 -22.43
C PRO A 191 -26.74 -3.69 -23.76
#